data_AF-A0A3D3DUU0-F1
#
_entry.id   AF-A0A3D3DUU0-F1
#
_cell.length_a   1.000
_cell.length_b   1.000
_cell.length_c   1.000
_cell.angle_alpha   90.00
_cell.angle_beta   90.00
_cell.angle_gamma   90.00
#
_symmetry.space_group_name_H-M   'P 1'
#
loop_
_entity.id
_entity.type
_entity.pdbx_description
1 polymer ?
#
loop_
_entity_poly.entity_id
_entity_poly.type
_entity_poly.pdbx_seq_one_letter_code
_entity_poly.pdbx_strand_id
1 'polypeptide(L)' 'ATCHVRVTDEWKEKVGPQNDTEKDILDLEDGADGNSRLSCQIELTDELDGLVVEVVEL' A
#
# COMPACT_ATOMS: atom_id res chain seq x y z
N ALA A 1 1.13 -10.65 -1.37
CA ALA A 1 -0.33 -10.82 -1.45
C ALA A 1 -0.78 -10.42 -2.86
N THR A 2 -1.91 -10.92 -3.38
CA THR A 2 -2.29 -10.70 -4.80
C THR A 2 -2.57 -9.23 -5.18
N CYS A 3 -2.83 -8.37 -4.20
CA CYS A 3 -3.05 -6.93 -4.38
C CYS A 3 -1.94 -6.07 -3.75
N HIS A 4 -0.79 -6.66 -3.42
CA HIS A 4 0.32 -5.95 -2.81
C HIS A 4 0.93 -4.94 -3.79
N VAL A 5 1.05 -3.70 -3.34
CA VAL A 5 1.72 -2.60 -4.03
C VAL A 5 2.63 -1.85 -3.06
N ARG A 6 3.63 -1.14 -3.58
CA ARG A 6 4.39 -0.15 -2.80
C ARG A 6 3.94 1.26 -3.17
N VAL A 7 3.65 2.05 -2.14
CA VAL A 7 3.32 3.47 -2.26
C VAL A 7 4.60 4.28 -2.15
N THR A 8 4.84 5.19 -3.09
CA THR A 8 6.02 6.05 -3.06
C THR A 8 5.93 7.05 -1.91
N ASP A 9 7.08 7.56 -1.46
CA ASP A 9 7.13 8.45 -0.28
C ASP A 9 6.28 9.73 -0.44
N GLU A 10 6.11 10.22 -1.68
CA GLU A 10 5.26 11.36 -2.01
C GLU A 10 3.78 11.14 -1.65
N TRP A 11 3.30 9.89 -1.74
CA TRP A 11 1.89 9.56 -1.57
C TRP A 11 1.55 8.98 -0.19
N LYS A 12 2.56 8.61 0.61
CA LYS A 12 2.37 7.94 1.90
C LYS A 12 1.44 8.68 2.84
N GLU A 13 1.63 9.98 3.02
CA GLU A 13 0.82 10.76 3.97
C GLU A 13 -0.65 10.81 3.55
N LYS A 14 -0.91 10.93 2.24
CA LYS A 14 -2.26 10.98 1.68
C LYS A 14 -2.96 9.62 1.67
N VAL A 15 -2.22 8.55 1.34
CA VAL A 15 -2.73 7.18 1.31
C VAL A 15 -2.94 6.62 2.72
N GLY A 16 -2.17 7.11 3.68
CA GLY A 16 -2.26 6.73 5.08
C GLY A 16 -1.57 5.39 5.39
N PRO A 17 -1.49 5.06 6.69
CA PRO A 17 -0.85 3.83 7.14
C PRO A 17 -1.68 2.59 6.81
N GLN A 18 -1.05 1.42 6.88
CA GLN A 18 -1.74 0.13 6.90
C GLN A 18 -2.66 0.06 8.13
N ASN A 19 -3.83 -0.56 7.97
CA ASN A 19 -4.63 -0.96 9.14
C ASN A 19 -4.06 -2.24 9.79
N ASP A 20 -4.53 -2.59 10.99
CA ASP A 20 -3.98 -3.73 11.74
C ASP A 20 -4.07 -5.06 10.97
N THR A 21 -5.22 -5.32 10.33
CA THR A 21 -5.43 -6.54 9.54
C THR A 21 -4.57 -6.57 8.28
N GLU A 22 -4.43 -5.43 7.62
CA GLU A 22 -3.56 -5.26 6.45
C GLU A 22 -2.09 -5.53 6.82
N LYS A 23 -1.65 -5.01 7.97
CA LYS A 23 -0.31 -5.23 8.48
C LYS A 23 -0.04 -6.70 8.79
N ASP A 24 -0.98 -7.39 9.46
CA ASP A 24 -0.84 -8.83 9.76
C ASP A 24 -0.62 -9.68 8.49
N ILE A 25 -1.25 -9.30 7.38
CA ILE A 25 -1.06 -9.97 6.09
C ILE A 25 0.30 -9.63 5.49
N LEU A 26 0.67 -8.34 5.46
CA LEU A 26 1.92 -7.88 4.87
C LEU A 26 3.15 -8.36 5.65
N ASP A 27 3.07 -8.55 6.97
CA ASP A 27 4.15 -9.10 7.79
C ASP A 27 4.53 -10.56 7.41
N LEU A 28 3.67 -11.26 6.65
CA LEU A 28 3.92 -12.61 6.12
C LEU A 28 4.52 -12.60 4.71
N GLU A 29 4.61 -11.44 4.06
CA GLU A 29 5.03 -11.30 2.67
C GLU A 29 6.51 -10.92 2.57
N ASP A 30 7.26 -11.68 1.79
CA ASP A 30 8.68 -11.43 1.59
C ASP A 30 8.90 -10.06 0.93
N GLY A 31 9.75 -9.24 1.55
CA GLY A 31 10.07 -7.90 1.04
C GLY A 31 8.98 -6.86 1.27
N ALA A 32 7.94 -7.15 2.06
CA ALA A 32 7.05 -6.11 2.57
C ALA A 32 7.79 -5.16 3.52
N ASP A 33 7.42 -3.89 3.47
CA ASP A 33 8.02 -2.81 4.22
C ASP A 33 6.97 -1.75 4.61
N GLY A 34 7.40 -0.65 5.22
CA GLY A 34 6.50 0.44 5.62
C GLY A 34 5.85 1.20 4.45
N ASN A 35 6.25 0.92 3.20
CA ASN A 35 5.67 1.50 1.99
C ASN A 35 4.65 0.56 1.35
N SER A 36 4.63 -0.69 1.80
CA SER A 36 3.74 -1.71 1.27
C SER A 36 2.30 -1.43 1.68
N ARG A 37 1.36 -1.59 0.75
CA ARG A 37 -0.07 -1.55 0.98
C ARG A 37 -0.74 -2.70 0.23
N LEU A 38 -1.88 -3.13 0.72
CA LEU A 38 -2.84 -3.90 -0.04
C LEU A 38 -3.72 -2.91 -0.79
N SER A 39 -3.60 -2.83 -2.12
CA SER A 39 -4.29 -1.82 -2.92
C SER A 39 -5.81 -1.85 -2.75
N CYS A 40 -6.38 -3.03 -2.46
CA CYS A 40 -7.81 -3.20 -2.18
C CYS A 40 -8.28 -2.57 -0.86
N GLN A 41 -7.36 -2.12 0.01
CA GLN A 41 -7.64 -1.44 1.28
C GLN A 41 -7.38 0.07 1.21
N ILE A 42 -6.93 0.59 0.06
CA ILE A 42 -6.76 2.02 -0.16
C ILE A 42 -8.11 2.59 -0.59
N GLU A 43 -8.70 3.45 0.25
CA GLU A 43 -9.90 4.20 -0.11
C GLU A 43 -9.50 5.36 -1.05
N LEU A 44 -10.09 5.38 -2.24
CA LEU A 44 -9.83 6.44 -3.22
C LEU A 44 -10.58 7.72 -2.85
N THR A 45 -9.84 8.82 -2.74
CA THR A 45 -10.36 10.16 -2.50
C THR A 45 -9.87 11.12 -3.59
N ASP A 46 -10.47 12.32 -3.68
CA ASP A 46 -10.02 13.35 -4.63
C ASP A 46 -8.56 13.79 -4.39
N GLU A 47 -8.04 13.63 -3.16
CA GLU A 47 -6.65 13.96 -2.82
C GLU A 47 -5.63 13.01 -3.46
N LEU A 48 -6.10 11.84 -3.92
CA LEU A 48 -5.33 10.78 -4.58
C LEU A 48 -5.37 10.88 -6.12
N ASP A 49 -5.91 11.97 -6.69
CA ASP A 49 -5.83 12.20 -8.13
C ASP A 49 -4.37 12.27 -8.60
N GLY A 50 -4.00 11.36 -9.51
CA GLY A 50 -2.62 11.18 -9.97
C GLY A 50 -1.76 10.21 -9.16
N LEU A 51 -2.33 9.46 -8.20
CA LEU A 51 -1.61 8.45 -7.41
C LEU A 51 -0.83 7.48 -8.31
N VAL A 52 0.47 7.34 -8.00
CA VAL A 52 1.36 6.35 -8.61
C VAL A 52 1.78 5.33 -7.57
N VAL A 53 1.65 4.05 -7.91
CA VAL A 53 2.10 2.92 -7.10
C VAL A 53 2.96 1.98 -7.92
N GLU A 54 3.84 1.25 -7.24
CA GLU A 54 4.64 0.19 -7.82
C GLU A 54 3.98 -1.16 -7.52
N VAL A 55 3.74 -1.97 -8.55
CA VAL A 55 3.28 -3.35 -8.37
C VAL A 55 4.48 -4.20 -7.99
N VAL A 56 4.37 -4.90 -6.87
CA VAL A 56 5.46 -5.77 -6.39
C VAL A 56 5.37 -7.10 -7.15
N GLU A 57 6.49 -7.56 -7.71
CA GLU A 57 6.54 -8.90 -8.31
C GLU A 57 6.52 -9.96 -7.21
N LEU A 58 5.67 -10.98 -7.40
CA LEU A 58 5.49 -12.13 -6.49
C LEU A 58 6.73 -13.02 -6.41
#